data_AF-A0A0F5IN04-F1
#
_entry.id   AF-A0A0F5IN04-F1
#
_cell.length_a   1.000
_cell.length_b   1.000
_cell.length_c   1.000
_cell.angle_alpha   90.00
_cell.angle_beta   90.00
_cell.angle_gamma   90.00
#
_symmetry.space_group_name_H-M   'P 1'
#
loop_
_entity.id
_entity.type
_entity.pdbx_description
1 polymer ?
#
loop_
_entity_poly.entity_id
_entity_poly.type
_entity_poly.pdbx_seq_one_letter_code
_entity_poly.pdbx_strand_id
1 'polypeptide(L)'
;MKASLLRKEILTLVVLFVCSLAMNAASPRNYLYDTKEENGKIVSKVIFLQEEGLLNKQVKYEFTYNDNGKVAEKKAYRWNQSKETWDPYYLISYQYNEAKGEINSVYGMWNKKKKDFSLNTQEMVVPATSYEEIFS
;
A
#
# COMPACT_ATOMS: atom_id res chain seq x y z
N MET A 1 -1.10 -11.04 77.20
CA MET A 1 -1.38 -10.31 75.95
C MET A 1 -0.06 -10.09 75.20
N LYS A 2 -0.02 -10.52 73.92
CA LYS A 2 0.73 -9.98 72.76
C LYS A 2 2.26 -9.80 72.90
N ALA A 3 3.03 -10.68 72.25
CA ALA A 3 3.72 -10.47 70.97
C ALA A 3 5.04 -9.69 71.15
N SER A 4 6.21 -10.23 70.80
CA SER A 4 6.58 -10.51 69.42
C SER A 4 7.87 -11.34 69.41
N LEU A 5 7.87 -12.41 68.62
CA LEU A 5 9.06 -13.21 68.35
C LEU A 5 9.95 -12.48 67.35
N LEU A 6 11.24 -12.53 67.65
CA LEU A 6 12.36 -11.93 66.94
C LEU A 6 12.51 -12.48 65.50
N ARG A 7 12.97 -11.58 64.61
CA ARG A 7 13.83 -11.78 63.44
C ARG A 7 13.48 -12.92 62.46
N LYS A 8 13.12 -12.55 61.23
CA LYS A 8 13.70 -13.12 59.99
C LYS A 8 13.70 -12.05 58.89
N GLU A 9 14.88 -11.55 58.55
CA GLU A 9 15.10 -10.95 57.24
C GLU A 9 14.99 -12.04 56.18
N ILE A 10 14.14 -11.85 55.17
CA ILE A 10 14.39 -12.35 53.82
C ILE A 10 13.93 -11.25 52.87
N LEU A 11 14.91 -10.52 52.35
CA LEU A 11 14.78 -9.61 51.23
C LEU A 11 14.47 -10.44 49.98
N THR A 12 13.19 -10.75 49.71
CA THR A 12 12.79 -11.52 48.52
C THR A 12 12.67 -10.60 47.31
N LEU A 13 13.82 -10.29 46.71
CA LEU A 13 13.93 -9.82 45.33
C LEU A 13 13.68 -11.01 44.40
N VAL A 14 12.43 -11.27 44.03
CA VAL A 14 12.10 -12.13 42.88
C VAL A 14 11.40 -11.26 41.86
N VAL A 15 12.25 -10.75 40.97
CA VAL A 15 11.98 -10.23 39.63
C VAL A 15 10.61 -10.65 39.14
N LEU A 16 9.62 -9.76 39.28
CA LEU A 16 8.42 -9.83 38.46
C LEU A 16 8.93 -9.65 37.03
N PHE A 17 8.98 -10.79 36.35
CA PHE A 17 9.21 -10.97 34.95
C PHE A 17 8.55 -9.80 34.21
N VAL A 18 9.38 -8.81 33.87
CA VAL A 18 9.04 -7.77 32.91
C VAL A 18 8.56 -8.56 31.71
N CYS A 19 7.26 -8.49 31.41
CA CYS A 19 6.78 -8.94 30.13
C CYS A 19 7.55 -8.10 29.12
N SER A 20 8.66 -8.68 28.65
CA SER A 20 9.55 -8.10 27.67
C SER A 20 8.64 -7.61 26.56
N LEU A 21 8.65 -6.30 26.38
CA LEU A 21 7.99 -5.60 25.31
C LEU A 21 8.57 -6.15 24.00
N ALA A 22 8.07 -7.29 23.54
CA ALA A 22 8.03 -7.59 22.14
C ALA A 22 6.72 -6.97 21.60
N MET A 23 6.55 -5.66 21.84
CA MET A 23 5.96 -4.85 20.79
C MET A 23 6.93 -5.04 19.63
N ASN A 24 6.57 -5.90 18.67
CA ASN A 24 7.25 -5.89 17.39
C ASN A 24 7.28 -4.42 16.96
N ALA A 25 8.46 -3.82 16.99
CA ALA A 25 8.70 -2.54 16.37
C ALA A 25 8.56 -2.81 14.87
N ALA A 26 7.32 -2.89 14.40
CA ALA A 26 7.04 -2.58 13.01
C ALA A 26 7.43 -1.11 12.89
N SER A 27 8.70 -0.88 12.56
CA SER A 27 9.22 0.44 12.23
C SER A 27 8.22 1.05 11.25
N PRO A 28 7.72 2.27 11.50
CA PRO A 28 6.82 2.94 10.57
C PRO A 28 7.43 2.88 9.17
N ARG A 29 6.77 2.19 8.23
CA ARG A 29 7.25 2.12 6.86
C ARG A 29 7.11 3.51 6.25
N ASN A 30 8.24 4.15 5.97
CA ASN A 30 8.26 5.47 5.39
C ASN A 30 8.21 5.36 3.85
N TYR A 31 7.13 5.81 3.25
CA TYR A 31 6.97 5.81 1.80
C TYR A 31 7.27 7.18 1.22
N LEU A 32 8.04 7.21 0.13
CA LEU A 32 8.25 8.41 -0.68
C LEU A 32 7.59 8.23 -2.04
N TYR A 33 7.11 9.34 -2.62
CA TYR A 33 6.34 9.35 -3.85
C TYR A 33 7.01 10.28 -4.87
N ASP A 34 7.39 9.74 -6.01
CA ASP A 34 7.79 10.52 -7.18
C ASP A 34 6.60 10.60 -8.13
N THR A 35 5.93 11.76 -8.15
CA THR A 35 4.72 11.99 -8.94
C THR A 35 5.05 12.89 -10.11
N LYS A 36 4.79 12.41 -11.32
CA LYS A 36 4.96 13.16 -12.56
C LYS A 36 3.61 13.67 -13.04
N GLU A 37 3.54 14.96 -13.29
CA GLU A 37 2.37 15.63 -13.85
C GLU A 37 2.68 16.23 -15.23
N GLU A 38 1.71 16.13 -16.13
CA GLU A 38 1.73 16.78 -17.44
C GLU A 38 0.40 17.49 -17.65
N ASN A 39 0.42 18.78 -17.97
CA ASN A 39 -0.78 19.60 -18.18
C ASN A 39 -1.82 19.49 -17.04
N GLY A 40 -1.35 19.44 -15.79
CA GLY A 40 -2.21 19.34 -14.60
C GLY A 40 -2.79 17.95 -14.35
N LYS A 41 -2.31 16.91 -15.04
CA LYS A 41 -2.73 15.51 -14.88
C LYS A 41 -1.56 14.67 -14.38
N ILE A 42 -1.78 13.84 -13.36
CA ILE A 42 -0.79 12.85 -12.91
C ILE A 42 -0.66 11.76 -13.98
N VAL A 43 0.48 11.65 -14.64
CA VAL A 43 0.72 10.64 -15.69
C VAL A 43 1.44 9.41 -15.14
N SER A 44 2.23 9.59 -14.08
CA SER A 44 2.87 8.48 -13.39
C SER A 44 3.17 8.77 -11.93
N LYS A 45 3.21 7.72 -11.10
CA LYS A 45 3.63 7.80 -9.70
C LYS A 45 4.52 6.60 -9.38
N VAL A 46 5.72 6.83 -8.85
CA VAL A 46 6.60 5.77 -8.33
C VAL A 46 6.61 5.84 -6.82
N ILE A 47 6.36 4.71 -6.17
CA ILE A 47 6.39 4.57 -4.72
C ILE A 47 7.70 3.91 -4.31
N PHE A 48 8.41 4.54 -3.39
CA PHE A 48 9.63 4.04 -2.77
C PHE A 48 9.36 3.75 -1.30
N LEU A 49 9.96 2.67 -0.81
CA LEU A 49 10.04 2.37 0.61
C LEU A 49 11.43 2.79 1.10
N GLN A 50 11.48 3.67 2.09
CA GLN A 50 12.71 4.06 2.75
C GLN A 50 12.98 3.13 3.93
N GLU A 51 14.05 2.36 3.85
CA GLU A 51 14.49 1.41 4.88
C GLU A 51 16.00 1.54 5.06
N GLU A 52 16.46 1.67 6.31
CA GLU A 52 17.89 1.74 6.66
C GLU A 52 18.68 2.83 5.91
N GLY A 53 18.01 3.94 5.55
CA GLY A 53 18.60 5.04 4.79
C GLY A 53 18.66 4.83 3.27
N LEU A 54 18.20 3.67 2.77
CA LEU A 54 18.12 3.33 1.36
C LEU A 54 16.69 3.50 0.82
N LEU A 55 16.56 3.77 -0.49
CA LEU A 55 15.28 3.88 -1.19
C LEU A 55 15.03 2.67 -2.09
N ASN A 56 14.06 1.86 -1.72
CA ASN A 56 13.66 0.66 -2.45
C ASN A 56 12.43 0.93 -3.30
N LYS A 57 12.55 0.83 -4.63
CA LYS A 57 11.41 0.91 -5.56
C LYS A 57 10.39 -0.20 -5.24
N GLN A 58 9.13 0.17 -5.03
CA GLN A 58 8.06 -0.78 -4.72
C GLN A 58 7.16 -1.00 -5.93
N VAL A 59 6.41 0.04 -6.30
CA VAL A 59 5.38 0.00 -7.34
C VAL A 59 5.44 1.27 -8.16
N LYS A 60 5.13 1.15 -9.45
CA LYS A 60 4.91 2.29 -10.34
C LYS A 60 3.48 2.23 -10.86
N TYR A 61 2.81 3.37 -10.90
CA TYR A 61 1.54 3.58 -11.58
C TYR A 61 1.74 4.44 -12.82
N GLU A 62 1.04 4.10 -13.89
CA GLU A 62 0.85 4.92 -15.08
C GLU A 62 -0.66 5.12 -15.28
N PHE A 63 -1.04 6.34 -15.59
CA PHE A 63 -2.45 6.73 -15.75
C PHE A 63 -2.70 7.19 -17.17
N THR A 64 -3.78 6.69 -17.77
CA THR A 64 -4.34 7.20 -19.01
C THR A 64 -5.66 7.90 -18.73
N TYR A 65 -6.11 8.75 -19.64
CA TYR A 65 -7.28 9.60 -19.45
C TYR A 65 -8.23 9.45 -20.64
N ASN A 66 -9.52 9.52 -20.36
CA ASN A 66 -10.56 9.56 -21.40
C ASN A 66 -10.73 10.97 -21.98
N ASP A 67 -11.60 11.11 -22.97
CA ASP A 67 -11.88 12.37 -23.67
C ASP A 67 -12.43 13.46 -22.73
N ASN A 68 -13.09 13.08 -21.63
CA ASN A 68 -13.59 13.99 -20.60
C ASN A 68 -12.51 14.37 -19.57
N GLY A 69 -11.28 13.90 -19.75
CA GLY A 69 -10.15 14.21 -18.87
C GLY A 69 -10.16 13.47 -17.53
N LYS A 70 -11.02 12.47 -17.34
CA LYS A 70 -11.01 11.58 -16.15
C LYS A 70 -10.12 10.37 -16.40
N VAL A 71 -9.55 9.78 -15.35
CA VAL A 71 -8.68 8.58 -15.48
C VAL A 71 -9.44 7.46 -16.20
N ALA A 72 -8.91 6.98 -17.32
CA ALA A 72 -9.46 5.82 -18.04
C ALA A 72 -8.84 4.52 -17.54
N GLU A 73 -7.52 4.51 -17.29
CA GLU A 73 -6.82 3.34 -16.80
C GLU A 73 -5.76 3.70 -15.76
N LYS A 74 -5.57 2.81 -14.79
CA LYS A 74 -4.43 2.76 -13.88
C LYS A 74 -3.69 1.46 -14.11
N LYS A 75 -2.48 1.55 -14.67
CA LYS A 75 -1.61 0.40 -14.89
C LYS A 75 -0.52 0.36 -13.84
N ALA A 76 -0.43 -0.76 -13.13
CA ALA A 76 0.56 -0.97 -12.08
C ALA A 76 1.71 -1.88 -12.54
N TYR A 77 2.90 -1.56 -12.06
CA TYR A 77 4.12 -2.32 -12.29
C TYR A 77 4.82 -2.61 -10.97
N ARG A 78 5.41 -3.80 -10.85
CA ARG A 78 6.27 -4.17 -9.72
C ARG A 78 7.73 -4.07 -10.11
N TRP A 79 8.57 -3.62 -9.19
CA TRP A 79 10.01 -3.58 -9.42
C TRP A 79 10.58 -5.00 -9.37
N ASN A 80 11.26 -5.41 -10.44
CA ASN A 80 12.03 -6.64 -10.50
C ASN A 80 13.47 -6.31 -10.15
N GLN A 81 13.84 -6.48 -8.89
CA GLN A 81 15.17 -6.11 -8.39
C GLN A 81 16.29 -6.87 -9.11
N SER A 82 16.09 -8.14 -9.45
CA SER A 82 17.11 -8.96 -10.12
C SER A 82 17.38 -8.54 -11.56
N LYS A 83 16.41 -7.94 -12.24
CA LYS A 83 16.54 -7.47 -13.64
C LYS A 83 16.69 -5.97 -13.75
N GLU A 84 16.48 -5.25 -12.66
CA GLU A 84 16.37 -3.79 -12.62
C GLU A 84 15.32 -3.25 -13.60
N THR A 85 14.17 -3.92 -13.70
CA THR A 85 13.06 -3.56 -14.61
C THR A 85 11.73 -3.44 -13.89
N TRP A 86 10.80 -2.70 -14.51
CA TRP A 86 9.39 -2.67 -14.11
C TRP A 86 8.60 -3.77 -14.84
N ASP A 87 8.12 -4.76 -14.11
CA ASP A 87 7.29 -5.83 -14.65
C ASP A 87 5.80 -5.47 -14.51
N PRO A 88 4.95 -5.66 -15.54
CA PRO A 88 3.51 -5.44 -15.42
C PRO A 88 2.91 -6.28 -14.30
N TYR A 89 2.01 -5.67 -13.51
CA TYR A 89 1.40 -6.31 -12.36
C TYR A 89 -0.12 -6.42 -12.47
N TYR A 90 -0.82 -5.30 -12.63
CA TYR A 90 -2.26 -5.28 -12.87
C TYR A 90 -2.67 -4.05 -13.68
N LEU A 91 -3.89 -4.07 -14.19
CA LEU A 91 -4.58 -2.96 -14.82
C LEU A 91 -5.93 -2.78 -14.14
N ILE A 92 -6.34 -1.53 -13.95
CA ILE A 92 -7.72 -1.17 -13.63
C ILE A 92 -8.22 -0.22 -14.71
N SER A 93 -9.33 -0.55 -15.35
CA SER A 93 -10.03 0.33 -16.29
C SER A 93 -11.27 0.91 -15.61
N TYR A 94 -11.54 2.20 -15.85
CA TYR A 94 -12.60 2.94 -15.17
C TYR A 94 -13.64 3.47 -16.16
N GLN A 95 -14.90 3.39 -15.76
CA GLN A 95 -16.05 3.97 -16.44
C GLN A 95 -16.90 4.77 -15.45
N TYR A 96 -17.41 5.91 -15.89
CA TYR A 96 -18.08 6.87 -15.02
C TYR A 96 -19.57 6.92 -15.35
N ASN A 97 -20.42 6.63 -14.37
CA ASN A 97 -21.86 6.79 -14.48
C ASN A 97 -22.29 8.06 -13.74
N GLU A 98 -22.33 9.17 -14.47
CA GLU A 98 -22.63 10.49 -13.89
C GLU A 98 -24.07 10.58 -13.36
N ALA A 99 -25.02 9.90 -14.02
CA ALA A 99 -26.42 9.90 -13.59
C ALA A 99 -26.62 9.19 -12.23
N LYS A 100 -25.78 8.19 -11.92
CA LYS A 100 -25.82 7.46 -10.65
C LYS A 100 -24.79 7.96 -9.63
N GLY A 101 -23.85 8.80 -10.02
CA GLY A 101 -22.74 9.22 -9.16
C GLY A 101 -21.80 8.07 -8.81
N GLU A 102 -21.55 7.16 -9.76
CA GLU A 102 -20.77 5.93 -9.54
C GLU A 102 -19.56 5.85 -10.49
N ILE A 103 -18.50 5.18 -10.04
CA ILE A 103 -17.35 4.77 -10.84
C ILE A 103 -17.37 3.24 -10.89
N ASN A 104 -17.56 2.69 -12.08
CA ASN A 104 -17.43 1.28 -12.35
C ASN A 104 -15.99 1.00 -12.76
N SER A 105 -15.40 -0.07 -12.24
CA SER A 105 -14.02 -0.41 -12.53
C SER A 105 -13.86 -1.90 -12.77
N VAL A 106 -12.94 -2.25 -13.67
CA VAL A 106 -12.57 -3.62 -13.98
C VAL A 106 -11.09 -3.79 -13.68
N TYR A 107 -10.78 -4.62 -12.69
CA TYR A 107 -9.43 -5.03 -12.34
C TYR A 107 -9.03 -6.29 -13.12
N GLY A 108 -7.77 -6.37 -13.54
CA GLY A 108 -7.19 -7.57 -14.13
C GLY A 108 -5.69 -7.70 -13.80
N MET A 109 -5.27 -8.87 -13.33
CA MET A 109 -3.85 -9.19 -13.09
C MET A 109 -3.14 -9.56 -14.38
N TRP A 110 -1.84 -9.25 -14.45
CA TRP A 110 -0.99 -9.60 -15.57
C TRP A 110 -0.86 -11.13 -15.73
N ASN A 111 -1.30 -11.63 -16.88
CA ASN A 111 -1.10 -12.99 -17.32
C ASN A 111 0.21 -13.12 -18.11
N LYS A 112 1.26 -13.60 -17.46
CA LYS A 112 2.59 -13.75 -18.07
C LYS A 112 2.61 -14.61 -19.34
N LYS A 113 1.69 -15.58 -19.48
CA LYS A 113 1.60 -16.51 -20.61
C LYS A 113 0.87 -15.86 -21.80
N LYS A 114 -0.28 -15.24 -21.54
CA LYS A 114 -1.09 -14.57 -22.58
C LYS A 114 -0.61 -13.18 -22.96
N LYS A 115 0.22 -12.56 -22.11
CA LYS A 115 0.70 -11.17 -22.25
C LYS A 115 -0.44 -10.15 -22.24
N ASP A 116 -1.45 -10.39 -21.41
CA ASP A 116 -2.62 -9.52 -21.21
C ASP A 116 -2.95 -9.39 -19.71
N PHE A 117 -4.02 -8.65 -19.38
CA PHE A 117 -4.53 -8.50 -18.02
C PHE A 117 -5.76 -9.38 -17.74
N SER A 118 -5.79 -10.59 -18.28
CA SER A 118 -6.98 -11.47 -18.17
C SER A 118 -7.01 -12.34 -16.90
N LEU A 119 -6.05 -12.21 -15.97
CA LEU A 119 -5.96 -13.10 -14.80
C LEU A 119 -6.74 -12.51 -13.62
N ASN A 120 -7.52 -13.34 -12.92
CA ASN A 120 -8.25 -12.96 -11.70
C ASN A 120 -9.04 -11.64 -11.84
N THR A 121 -9.79 -11.51 -12.93
CA THR A 121 -10.55 -10.30 -13.22
C THR A 121 -11.68 -10.08 -12.21
N GLN A 122 -11.87 -8.83 -11.79
CA GLN A 122 -12.89 -8.45 -10.80
C GLN A 122 -13.51 -7.12 -11.19
N GLU A 123 -14.82 -6.97 -10.94
CA GLU A 123 -15.54 -5.72 -11.13
C GLU A 123 -15.86 -5.09 -9.78
N MET A 124 -15.76 -3.76 -9.71
CA MET A 124 -16.06 -3.00 -8.50
C MET A 124 -16.79 -1.71 -8.86
N VAL A 125 -17.76 -1.33 -8.03
CA VAL A 125 -18.48 -0.06 -8.13
C VAL A 125 -18.23 0.73 -6.86
N VAL A 126 -17.77 1.97 -7.01
CA VAL A 126 -17.53 2.89 -5.90
C VAL A 126 -18.24 4.23 -6.14
N PRO A 127 -18.52 5.02 -5.09
CA PRO A 127 -19.07 6.36 -5.27
C PRO A 127 -18.10 7.27 -6.05
N ALA A 128 -18.63 8.22 -6.83
CA ALA A 128 -17.83 9.20 -7.55
C ALA A 128 -16.97 10.09 -6.64
N THR A 129 -17.32 10.20 -5.35
CA THR A 129 -16.53 10.91 -4.34
C THR A 129 -15.17 10.25 -4.06
N SER A 130 -14.99 8.97 -4.41
CA SER A 130 -13.71 8.26 -4.27
C SER A 130 -12.77 8.44 -5.47
N TYR A 131 -13.06 9.39 -6.38
CA TYR A 131 -12.24 9.63 -7.57
C TYR A 131 -10.76 9.89 -7.22
N GLU A 132 -10.48 10.71 -6.21
CA GLU A 132 -9.10 11.03 -5.80
C GLU A 132 -8.34 9.80 -5.27
N GLU A 133 -9.04 8.80 -4.76
CA GLU A 133 -8.43 7.55 -4.28
C GLU A 133 -7.84 6.71 -5.42
N ILE A 134 -8.22 6.95 -6.68
CA ILE A 134 -7.63 6.29 -7.85
C ILE A 134 -6.12 6.55 -7.93
N PHE A 135 -5.67 7.74 -7.53
CA PHE A 135 -4.27 8.14 -7.60
C PHE A 135 -3.41 7.58 -6.47
N SER A 136 -4.00 6.95 -5.46
CA SER A 136 -3.30 6.36 -4.30
C SER A 136 -2.49 5.12 -4.65
#